data_AF-A0A7G6RL23-F1
#
_entry.id   AF-A0A7G6RL23-F1
#
_cell.length_a   1.000
_cell.length_b   1.000
_cell.length_c   1.000
_cell.angle_alpha   90.00
_cell.angle_beta   90.00
_cell.angle_gamma   90.00
#
_symmetry.space_group_name_H-M   'P 1'
#
loop_
_entity.id
_entity.type
_entity.pdbx_description
1 polymer ?
#
loop_
_entity_poly.entity_id
_entity_poly.type
_entity_poly.pdbx_seq_one_letter_code
_entity_poly.pdbx_strand_id
1 'polypeptide(L)' 'MSGLLGLGTALGGWVFSDMRLKSNIDRVGTHRLGIGVYDYDIFGRRERGVMAHEVADVMPEAVRKNGEFYQVNYSMIGGV' A
#
# COMPACT_ATOMS: atom_id res chain seq x y z
N MET A 1 -19.76 5.30 13.69
CA MET A 1 -18.32 5.53 13.44
C MET A 1 -18.06 5.16 12.00
N SER A 2 -17.99 6.16 11.12
CA SER A 2 -17.95 5.95 9.66
C SER A 2 -16.53 5.53 9.28
N GLY A 3 -16.30 4.22 9.18
CA GLY A 3 -15.05 3.68 8.64
C GLY A 3 -14.95 4.10 7.19
N LEU A 4 -14.15 5.13 6.93
CA LEU A 4 -13.79 5.56 5.59
C LEU A 4 -13.15 4.34 4.91
N LEU A 5 -13.92 3.66 4.06
CA LEU A 5 -13.42 2.68 3.12
C LEU A 5 -12.28 3.35 2.37
N GLY A 6 -11.05 2.87 2.60
CA GLY A 6 -9.88 3.22 1.82
C GLY A 6 -10.12 2.82 0.38
N LEU A 7 -10.68 3.74 -0.40
CA LEU A 7 -11.01 3.58 -1.82
C LEU A 7 -9.79 3.30 -2.71
N GLY A 8 -8.58 3.31 -2.14
CA GLY A 8 -7.35 2.93 -2.84
C GLY A 8 -7.12 1.42 -2.99
N THR A 9 -7.75 0.56 -2.17
CA THR A 9 -7.40 -0.87 -2.10
C THR A 9 -8.39 -1.81 -2.81
N ALA A 10 -9.62 -1.37 -3.05
CA ALA A 10 -10.68 -2.22 -3.58
C ALA A 10 -10.70 -2.35 -5.12
N LEU A 11 -9.94 -1.54 -5.87
CA LEU A 11 -10.07 -1.44 -7.32
C LEU A 11 -8.99 -2.15 -8.15
N GLY A 12 -8.16 -2.99 -7.53
CA GLY A 12 -7.30 -3.92 -8.27
C GLY A 12 -6.46 -3.25 -9.37
N GLY A 13 -5.46 -2.45 -8.97
CA GLY A 13 -4.59 -1.76 -9.92
C GLY A 13 -3.24 -1.39 -9.33
N TRP A 14 -2.43 -0.73 -10.16
CA TRP A 14 -1.14 -0.16 -9.76
C TRP A 14 -1.37 1.13 -8.98
N VAL A 15 -1.07 1.11 -7.68
CA VAL A 15 -1.25 2.25 -6.77
C VAL A 15 0.09 2.66 -6.20
N PHE A 16 0.33 3.97 -6.07
CA PHE A 16 1.54 4.48 -5.44
C PHE A 16 1.59 4.05 -3.97
N SER A 17 2.66 3.34 -3.61
CA SER A 17 2.86 2.80 -2.26
C SER A 17 4.29 3.01 -1.74
N ASP A 18 5.00 3.98 -2.32
CA ASP A 18 6.32 4.41 -1.90
C ASP A 18 6.28 5.03 -0.50
N MET A 19 7.23 4.66 0.36
CA MET A 19 7.33 5.18 1.72
C MET A 19 7.55 6.70 1.76
N ARG A 20 8.23 7.27 0.74
CA ARG A 20 8.52 8.71 0.67
C ARG A 20 7.28 9.58 0.42
N LEU A 21 6.19 8.99 -0.07
CA LEU A 21 4.92 9.69 -0.27
C LEU A 21 4.02 9.63 0.96
N LYS A 22 4.37 8.83 1.97
CA LYS A 22 3.53 8.50 3.11
C LYS A 22 4.06 9.19 4.36
N SER A 23 3.13 9.61 5.22
CA SER A 23 3.42 10.22 6.51
C SER A 23 2.47 9.66 7.58
N ASN A 24 2.77 9.90 8.86
CA ASN A 24 1.97 9.39 9.99
C ASN A 24 1.64 7.89 9.87
N ILE A 25 2.69 7.09 9.64
CA ILE A 25 2.60 5.67 9.33
C ILE A 25 2.42 4.88 10.61
N ASP A 26 1.27 4.22 10.74
CA ASP A 26 0.93 3.35 11.88
C ASP A 26 0.67 1.93 11.39
N ARG A 27 1.39 0.94 11.94
CA ARG A 27 1.17 -0.46 11.61
C ARG A 27 -0.10 -0.97 12.30
N VAL A 28 -1.08 -1.39 11.50
CA VAL A 28 -2.40 -1.83 11.99
C VAL A 28 -2.64 -3.32 11.81
N GLY A 29 -1.79 -4.02 11.05
CA GLY A 29 -1.95 -5.44 10.82
C GLY A 29 -0.81 -6.10 10.07
N THR A 30 -1.03 -7.36 9.71
CA THR A 30 -0.12 -8.17 8.89
C THR A 30 -0.93 -8.80 7.78
N HIS A 31 -0.47 -8.62 6.54
CA HIS A 31 -1.07 -9.22 5.36
C HIS A 31 -0.72 -10.70 5.29
N ARG A 32 -1.51 -11.51 4.56
CA ARG A 32 -1.27 -12.96 4.37
C ARG A 32 0.10 -13.31 3.78
N LEU A 33 0.73 -12.36 3.09
CA LEU A 33 2.08 -12.51 2.53
C LEU A 33 3.20 -12.26 3.57
N GLY A 34 2.85 -12.01 4.83
CA GLY A 34 3.82 -11.73 5.91
C GLY A 34 4.28 -10.27 6.00
N ILE A 35 3.80 -9.40 5.11
CA ILE A 35 4.12 -7.97 5.07
C ILE A 35 3.19 -7.15 5.99
N GLY A 36 3.63 -5.97 6.41
CA GLY A 36 2.84 -5.09 7.26
C GLY A 36 1.69 -4.41 6.52
N VAL A 37 0.58 -4.22 7.23
CA VAL A 37 -0.53 -3.35 6.81
C VAL A 37 -0.48 -2.10 7.66
N TYR A 38 -0.53 -0.93 7.01
CA TYR A 38 -0.32 0.36 7.63
C TYR A 38 -1.46 1.32 7.31
N ASP A 39 -1.84 2.13 8.30
CA ASP A 39 -2.58 3.36 8.10
C ASP A 39 -1.59 4.51 7.94
N TYR A 40 -1.78 5.37 6.95
CA TYR A 40 -0.86 6.47 6.63
C TYR A 40 -1.58 7.62 5.95
N ASP A 41 -0.99 8.81 6.00
CA ASP A 41 -1.43 9.97 5.26
C ASP A 41 -0.67 10.07 3.94
N ILE A 42 -1.41 10.16 2.83
CA ILE A 42 -0.89 10.36 1.47
C ILE A 42 -1.80 11.36 0.75
N PHE A 43 -1.24 12.32 0.02
CA PHE A 43 -2.02 13.34 -0.72
C PHE A 43 -3.13 14.02 0.12
N GLY A 44 -2.88 14.28 1.41
CA GLY A 44 -3.81 14.95 2.31
C GLY A 44 -4.98 14.08 2.81
N ARG A 45 -4.94 12.77 2.60
CA ARG A 45 -5.96 11.82 3.07
C ARG A 45 -5.34 10.65 3.82
N ARG A 46 -6.06 10.17 4.84
CA ARG A 46 -5.73 8.94 5.54
C ARG A 46 -6.14 7.73 4.70
N GLU A 47 -5.19 6.88 4.38
CA GLU A 47 -5.40 5.62 3.67
C GLU A 47 -4.82 4.43 4.44
N ARG A 48 -5.22 3.23 4.01
CA ARG A 48 -4.68 1.96 4.48
C ARG A 48 -4.02 1.22 3.33
N GLY A 49 -2.85 0.63 3.54
CA GLY A 49 -2.14 -0.11 2.51
C GLY A 49 -0.85 -0.77 2.99
N VAL A 50 -0.09 -1.32 2.04
CA VAL A 50 1.21 -1.97 2.29
C VAL A 50 2.37 -1.06 1.91
N MET A 51 3.59 -1.39 2.32
CA MET A 51 4.78 -0.67 1.87
C MET A 51 5.41 -1.33 0.64
N ALA A 52 5.79 -0.53 -0.35
CA ALA A 52 6.37 -1.06 -1.60
C ALA A 52 7.69 -1.84 -1.38
N HIS A 53 8.51 -1.46 -0.40
CA HIS A 53 9.75 -2.18 -0.10
C HIS A 53 9.47 -3.58 0.45
N GLU A 54 8.54 -3.70 1.40
CA GLU A 54 8.16 -5.02 1.96
C GLU A 54 7.54 -5.92 0.88
N VAL A 55 6.71 -5.35 -0.02
CA VAL A 55 6.16 -6.11 -1.15
C VAL A 55 7.27 -6.54 -2.09
N ALA A 56 8.29 -5.71 -2.34
CA ALA A 56 9.39 -6.05 -3.22
C ALA A 56 10.23 -7.23 -2.68
N ASP A 57 10.30 -7.39 -1.36
CA ASP A 57 11.01 -8.50 -0.73
C ASP A 57 10.28 -9.85 -0.87
N VAL A 58 8.94 -9.85 -0.88
CA VAL A 58 8.13 -11.08 -0.94
C VAL A 58 7.55 -11.39 -2.33
N MET A 59 7.29 -10.36 -3.13
CA MET A 59 6.62 -10.43 -4.43
C MET A 59 7.10 -9.26 -5.32
N PRO A 60 8.36 -9.27 -5.78
CA PRO A 60 8.95 -8.19 -6.57
C PRO A 60 8.17 -7.87 -7.86
N GLU A 61 7.53 -8.85 -8.47
CA GLU A 61 6.70 -8.69 -9.67
C GLU A 61 5.44 -7.82 -9.44
N ALA A 62 4.99 -7.70 -8.19
CA ALA A 62 3.89 -6.82 -7.80
C ALA A 62 4.37 -5.39 -7.56
N VAL A 63 5.66 -5.09 -7.69
CA VAL A 63 6.22 -3.75 -7.51
C VAL A 63 6.81 -3.25 -8.82
N ARG A 64 6.52 -1.99 -9.15
CA ARG A 64 7.20 -1.30 -10.25
C ARG A 64 7.54 0.11 -9.86
N LYS A 65 8.58 0.64 -10.50
CA LYS A 65 8.90 2.06 -10.42
C LYS A 65 8.12 2.81 -11.50
N ASN A 66 7.43 3.88 -11.13
CA ASN A 66 6.77 4.80 -12.06
C ASN A 66 7.27 6.23 -11.78
N GLY A 67 8.10 6.74 -12.69
CA GLY A 67 8.85 7.97 -12.45
C GLY A 67 9.85 7.79 -11.32
N GLU A 68 9.80 8.65 -10.31
CA GLU A 68 10.68 8.54 -9.15
C GLU A 68 10.15 7.59 -8.08
N PHE A 69 8.86 7.25 -8.07
CA PHE A 69 8.19 6.55 -6.96
C PHE A 69 7.82 5.11 -7.29
N TYR A 70 7.64 4.29 -6.24
CA TYR A 70 7.18 2.91 -6.36
C TYR A 70 5.65 2.77 -6.32
N GLN A 71 5.15 1.89 -7.17
CA GLN A 71 3.76 1.44 -7.21
C GLN A 71 3.67 -0.05 -6.88
N VAL A 72 2.59 -0.43 -6.21
CA VAL A 72 2.24 -1.82 -5.91
C VAL A 72 0.99 -2.21 -6.69
N ASN A 73 0.99 -3.40 -7.26
CA ASN A 73 -0.16 -3.99 -7.91
C ASN A 73 -1.02 -4.74 -6.88
N TYR A 74 -2.10 -4.09 -6.44
CA TYR A 74 -3.01 -4.66 -5.43
C TYR A 74 -3.80 -5.86 -5.94
N SER A 75 -3.92 -6.07 -7.26
CA SER A 75 -4.54 -7.27 -7.83
C SER A 75 -3.69 -8.52 -7.63
N MET A 76 -2.36 -8.37 -7.60
CA MET A 76 -1.43 -9.50 -7.45
C MET A 76 -1.32 -9.95 -6.00
N ILE A 77 -1.26 -9.00 -5.07
CA ILE A 77 -1.27 -9.30 -3.63
C ILE A 77 -2.69 -9.60 -3.11
N GLY A 78 -3.72 -9.28 -3.92
CA GLY A 78 -5.14 -9.56 -3.70
C GLY A 78 -5.79 -8.69 -2.62
N GLY A 79 -5.43 -7.41 -2.58
CA GLY A 79 -5.93 -6.43 -1.61
C GLY A 79 -5.16 -6.41 -0.30
N VAL A 80 -5.77 -5.80 0.73
CA VAL A 80 -5.26 -5.68 2.10
C VAL A 80 -6.39 -5.84 3.09
#